data_AF-A0A256YLR7-F1
#
_entry.id   AF-A0A256YLR7-F1
#
_cell.length_a   1.000
_cell.length_b   1.000
_cell.length_c   1.000
_cell.angle_alpha   90.00
_cell.angle_beta   90.00
_cell.angle_gamma   90.00
#
_symmetry.space_group_name_H-M   'P 1'
#
loop_
_entity.id
_entity.type
_entity.pdbx_description
1 polymer ?
#
loop_
_entity_poly.entity_id
_entity_poly.type
_entity_poly.pdbx_seq_one_letter_code
_entity_poly.pdbx_strand_id
1 'polypeptide(L)'
;MTDKKRIAIVRVRGRVHVRRDIGDALKFLNLTRVNHCIIIDNRKEYMGMIKKVNDYVTWGEIYPDILEKLLEERGRLNGNKPFTEGHLKKNTKYKS
;
A
#
# COMPACT_ATOMS: atom_id res chain seq x y z
N MET A 1 17.52 16.41 -3.18
CA MET A 1 16.63 15.79 -4.18
C MET A 1 16.70 14.29 -3.98
N THR A 2 15.81 13.73 -3.17
CA THR A 2 15.74 12.27 -3.00
C THR A 2 14.51 11.84 -3.76
N ASP A 3 14.71 11.17 -4.90
CA ASP A 3 13.65 10.48 -5.63
C ASP A 3 12.93 9.56 -4.64
N LYS A 4 11.77 10.02 -4.13
CA LYS A 4 10.94 9.26 -3.19
C LYS A 4 10.22 8.19 -3.98
N LYS A 5 10.97 7.16 -4.35
CA LYS A 5 10.44 5.96 -4.99
C LYS A 5 9.50 5.27 -4.02
N ARG A 6 8.23 5.25 -4.38
CA ARG A 6 7.19 4.53 -3.65
C ARG A 6 6.92 3.21 -4.35
N ILE A 7 6.69 2.19 -3.56
CA ILE A 7 6.37 0.85 -4.03
C ILE A 7 4.94 0.57 -3.62
N ALA A 8 4.12 0.21 -4.60
CA ALA A 8 2.80 -0.34 -4.36
C ALA A 8 2.94 -1.86 -4.16
N ILE A 9 2.29 -2.40 -3.13
CA ILE A 9 2.25 -3.84 -2.84
C ILE A 9 0.79 -4.25 -2.77
N VAL A 10 0.43 -5.27 -3.56
CA VAL A 10 -0.91 -5.85 -3.59
C VAL A 10 -0.84 -7.31 -3.18
N ARG A 11 -1.68 -7.70 -2.23
CA ARG A 11 -1.83 -9.11 -1.86
C ARG A 11 -2.72 -9.83 -2.87
N VAL A 12 -2.16 -10.76 -3.62
CA VAL A 12 -2.89 -11.53 -4.64
C VAL A 12 -3.39 -12.87 -4.09
N ARG A 13 -2.64 -13.51 -3.18
CA ARG A 13 -3.02 -14.82 -2.63
C ARG A 13 -3.79 -14.73 -1.30
N GLY A 14 -4.69 -15.68 -1.10
CA GLY A 14 -5.51 -15.86 0.11
C GLY A 14 -4.72 -16.18 1.38
N ARG A 15 -5.44 -16.47 2.47
CA ARG A 15 -4.86 -16.85 3.78
C ARG A 15 -4.70 -18.36 3.98
N VAL A 16 -5.22 -19.17 3.06
CA VAL A 16 -5.24 -20.63 3.18
C VAL A 16 -3.84 -21.19 2.91
N HIS A 17 -3.38 -22.12 3.75
CA HIS A 17 -2.04 -22.75 3.68
C HIS A 17 -0.84 -21.79 3.75
N VAL A 18 -1.01 -20.58 4.29
CA VAL A 18 0.11 -19.64 4.49
C VAL A 18 0.91 -20.05 5.72
N ARG A 19 2.25 -20.14 5.60
CA ARG A 19 3.12 -20.33 6.77
C ARG A 19 2.93 -19.18 7.76
N ARG A 20 2.92 -19.49 9.07
CA ARG A 20 2.58 -18.52 10.13
C ARG A 20 3.47 -17.27 10.11
N ASP A 21 4.77 -17.45 9.88
CA ASP A 21 5.76 -16.38 9.76
C ASP A 21 5.49 -15.42 8.60
N ILE A 22 5.03 -15.94 7.45
CA ILE A 22 4.64 -15.14 6.29
C ILE A 22 3.30 -14.44 6.57
N GLY A 23 2.36 -15.15 7.19
CA GLY A 23 1.07 -14.60 7.58
C GLY A 23 1.21 -13.41 8.52
N ASP A 24 2.14 -13.48 9.47
CA ASP A 24 2.42 -12.40 10.42
C ASP A 24 3.20 -11.25 9.75
N ALA A 25 4.14 -11.53 8.84
CA ALA A 25 4.79 -10.49 8.03
C ALA A 25 3.78 -9.70 7.17
N LEU A 26 2.81 -10.38 6.54
CA LEU A 26 1.73 -9.74 5.80
C LEU A 26 0.85 -8.88 6.71
N LYS A 27 0.57 -9.32 7.95
CA LYS A 27 -0.17 -8.51 8.92
C LYS A 27 0.61 -7.26 9.35
N PHE A 28 1.93 -7.35 9.55
CA PHE A 28 2.77 -6.19 9.87
C PHE A 28 2.80 -5.16 8.72
N LEU A 29 2.69 -5.62 7.46
CA LEU A 29 2.47 -4.76 6.30
C LEU A 29 1.01 -4.25 6.19
N ASN A 30 0.12 -4.50 7.14
CA ASN A 30 -1.31 -4.21 7.02
C ASN A 30 -2.02 -4.92 5.84
N LEU A 31 -1.42 -5.96 5.23
CA LEU A 31 -2.01 -6.74 4.14
C LEU A 31 -2.94 -7.84 4.68
N THR A 32 -4.07 -7.41 5.24
CA THR A 32 -5.03 -8.29 5.91
C THR A 32 -5.85 -9.13 4.91
N ARG A 33 -6.36 -8.56 3.82
CA ARG A 33 -7.26 -9.23 2.87
C ARG A 33 -6.65 -9.34 1.46
N VAL A 34 -7.21 -10.22 0.64
CA VAL A 34 -6.89 -10.30 -0.79
C VAL A 34 -7.30 -8.99 -1.47
N ASN A 35 -6.53 -8.58 -2.47
CA ASN A 35 -6.66 -7.30 -3.18
C ASN A 35 -6.51 -6.07 -2.27
N HIS A 36 -5.89 -6.23 -1.10
CA HIS A 36 -5.47 -5.08 -0.31
C HIS A 36 -4.16 -4.52 -0.89
N CYS A 37 -4.14 -3.22 -1.11
CA CYS A 37 -2.99 -2.48 -1.61
C CYS A 37 -2.43 -1.60 -0.50
N ILE A 38 -1.10 -1.58 -0.36
CA ILE A 38 -0.38 -0.63 0.48
C ILE A 38 0.70 0.08 -0.34
N ILE A 39 1.05 1.28 0.08
CA ILE A 39 2.12 2.08 -0.52
C ILE A 39 3.18 2.31 0.55
N ILE A 40 4.43 2.00 0.22
CA ILE A 40 5.57 2.13 1.14
C ILE A 40 6.74 2.83 0.46
N ASP A 41 7.65 3.36 1.26
CA ASP A 41 8.91 3.92 0.78
C ASP A 41 9.91 2.80 0.45
N ASN A 42 10.79 3.05 -0.52
CA ASN A 42 11.89 2.15 -0.88
C ASN A 42 13.04 2.19 0.17
N ARG A 43 12.77 1.65 1.37
CA ARG A 43 13.77 1.44 2.42
C ARG A 43 14.28 0.00 2.39
N LYS A 44 15.56 -0.21 2.73
CA LYS A 44 16.19 -1.54 2.69
C LYS A 44 15.46 -2.56 3.58
N GLU A 45 14.97 -2.11 4.73
CA GLU A 45 14.23 -2.94 5.69
C GLU A 45 12.91 -3.44 5.08
N TYR A 46 12.18 -2.56 4.40
CA TYR A 46 10.95 -2.95 3.71
C TYR A 46 11.21 -3.88 2.53
N MET A 47 12.28 -3.65 1.76
CA MET A 47 12.64 -4.53 0.65
C MET A 47 12.95 -5.95 1.12
N GLY A 48 13.60 -6.11 2.28
CA GLY A 48 13.79 -7.43 2.90
C GLY A 48 12.46 -8.11 3.23
N MET A 49 11.50 -7.36 3.79
CA MET A 49 10.18 -7.88 4.14
C MET A 49 9.37 -8.27 2.90
N ILE A 50 9.41 -7.46 1.83
CA ILE A 50 8.77 -7.75 0.54
C ILE A 50 9.33 -9.03 -0.07
N LYS A 51 10.66 -9.16 -0.12
CA LYS A 51 11.32 -10.37 -0.66
C LYS A 51 10.88 -11.63 0.07
N LYS A 52 10.68 -11.55 1.40
CA LYS A 52 10.17 -12.67 2.20
C LYS A 52 8.73 -13.07 1.86
N VAL A 53 7.89 -12.12 1.47
CA VAL A 53 6.46 -12.37 1.16
C VAL A 53 6.16 -12.45 -0.34
N ASN A 54 7.19 -12.45 -1.19
CA ASN A 54 7.09 -12.33 -2.65
C ASN A 54 6.14 -13.37 -3.30
N ASP A 55 6.04 -14.57 -2.74
CA ASP A 55 5.17 -15.62 -3.28
C ASP A 55 3.66 -15.33 -3.11
N TYR A 56 3.31 -14.37 -2.25
CA TYR A 56 1.92 -14.03 -1.89
C TYR A 56 1.48 -12.66 -2.37
N VAL A 57 2.42 -11.80 -2.76
CA VAL A 57 2.18 -10.40 -3.12
C VAL A 57 2.79 -10.07 -4.47
N THR A 58 2.21 -9.11 -5.15
CA THR A 58 2.82 -8.45 -6.30
C THR A 58 3.20 -7.04 -5.89
N TRP A 59 4.37 -6.58 -6.30
CA TRP A 59 4.86 -5.25 -5.96
C TRP A 59 5.54 -4.59 -7.15
N GLY A 60 5.52 -3.26 -7.19
CA GLY A 60 6.13 -2.47 -8.26
C GLY A 60 6.23 -1.00 -7.88
N GLU A 61 7.13 -0.28 -8.57
CA GLU A 61 7.25 1.18 -8.42
C GLU A 61 5.97 1.85 -8.95
N ILE A 62 5.46 2.86 -8.21
CA ILE A 62 4.26 3.60 -8.58
C ILE A 62 4.60 5.00 -9.06
N TYR A 63 3.97 5.42 -10.17
CA TYR A 63 4.06 6.79 -10.69
C TYR A 63 3.09 7.72 -9.97
N PRO A 64 3.40 9.03 -9.87
CA PRO A 64 2.52 10.02 -9.25
C PRO A 64 1.09 10.01 -9.81
N ASP A 65 0.94 9.96 -11.13
CA ASP A 65 -0.36 9.97 -11.82
C ASP A 65 -1.24 8.76 -11.44
N ILE A 66 -0.61 7.60 -11.23
CA ILE A 66 -1.31 6.37 -10.81
C ILE A 66 -1.71 6.46 -9.34
N LEU A 67 -0.85 7.07 -8.52
CA LEU A 67 -1.14 7.28 -7.11
C LEU A 67 -2.36 8.19 -6.91
N GLU A 68 -2.49 9.26 -7.69
CA GLU A 68 -3.64 10.16 -7.67
C GLU A 68 -4.93 9.40 -7.97
N LYS A 69 -4.98 8.67 -9.10
CA LYS A 69 -6.14 7.85 -9.48
C LYS A 69 -6.51 6.81 -8.41
N LEU A 70 -5.50 6.19 -7.79
CA LEU A 70 -5.73 5.21 -6.72
C LEU A 70 -6.38 5.84 -5.49
N LEU A 71 -5.94 7.05 -5.12
CA LEU A 71 -6.52 7.80 -4.00
C LEU A 71 -7.94 8.27 -4.30
N GLU A 72 -8.24 8.69 -5.53
CA GLU A 72 -9.59 9.10 -5.94
C GLU A 72 -10.58 7.92 -5.93
N GLU A 73 -10.21 6.79 -6.55
CA GLU A 73 -11.13 5.65 -6.69
C GLU A 73 -11.26 4.80 -5.43
N ARG A 74 -10.16 4.63 -4.68
CA ARG A 74 -10.06 3.67 -3.57
C ARG A 74 -9.72 4.32 -2.24
N GLY A 75 -9.38 5.60 -2.20
CA GLY A 75 -9.17 6.34 -0.96
C GLY A 75 -10.45 6.39 -0.13
N ARG A 76 -10.35 5.94 1.12
CA ARG A 76 -11.45 5.97 2.08
C ARG A 76 -10.98 6.62 3.36
N LEU A 77 -11.83 7.46 3.93
CA LEU A 77 -11.65 8.07 5.23
C LEU A 77 -12.42 7.28 6.30
N ASN A 78 -12.15 7.59 7.57
CA ASN A 78 -12.86 6.98 8.70
C ASN A 78 -14.39 7.10 8.50
N GLY A 79 -15.09 5.98 8.70
CA GLY A 79 -16.52 5.88 8.42
C GLY A 79 -16.88 5.65 6.95
N ASN A 80 -15.95 5.10 6.14
CA ASN A 80 -16.16 4.73 4.73
C ASN A 80 -16.48 5.92 3.80
N LYS A 81 -16.17 7.15 4.22
CA LYS A 81 -16.39 8.36 3.43
C LYS A 81 -15.41 8.40 2.25
N PRO A 82 -15.85 8.78 1.04
CA PRO A 82 -14.99 8.88 -0.12
C PRO A 82 -13.91 9.95 0.10
N PHE A 83 -12.69 9.64 -0.30
CA PHE A 83 -11.58 10.58 -0.29
C PHE A 83 -11.80 11.61 -1.41
N THR A 84 -12.16 12.83 -1.04
CA THR A 84 -12.41 13.94 -1.96
C THR A 84 -11.32 15.00 -1.80
N GLU A 85 -10.97 15.72 -2.88
CA GLU A 85 -9.99 16.81 -2.86
C GLU A 85 -10.30 17.88 -1.80
N GLY A 86 -11.58 18.13 -1.52
CA GLY A 86 -12.02 19.04 -0.46
C GLY A 86 -11.56 18.63 0.94
N HIS A 87 -11.25 17.34 1.16
CA HIS A 87 -10.74 16.81 2.42
C HIS A 87 -9.19 16.92 2.51
N LEU A 88 -8.49 16.78 1.39
CA LEU A 88 -7.03 16.98 1.27
C LEU A 88 -6.62 18.38 1.71
N LYS A 89 -7.33 19.40 1.22
CA LYS A 89 -7.07 20.82 1.54
C LYS A 89 -7.33 21.17 3.00
N LYS A 90 -8.20 20.43 3.70
CA LYS A 90 -8.56 20.69 5.10
C LYS A 90 -7.65 19.99 6.11
N ASN A 91 -7.17 18.78 5.81
CA ASN A 91 -6.50 17.92 6.79
C ASN A 91 -5.02 17.64 6.50
N THR A 92 -4.48 18.10 5.38
CA THR A 92 -3.10 17.81 4.98
C THR A 92 -2.40 19.03 4.41
N LYS A 93 -1.09 19.15 4.67
CA LYS A 93 -0.22 20.26 4.22
C LYS A 93 0.16 20.20 2.73
N TYR A 94 -0.41 19.27 1.97
CA TYR A 94 -0.10 19.07 0.56
C TYR A 94 -1.21 19.72 -0.28
N LYS A 95 -0.84 20.69 -1.13
CA LYS A 95 -1.67 21.12 -2.27
C LYS A 95 -1.37 20.17 -3.43
N SER A 96 -2.42 19.82 -4.19
CA SER A 96 -2.41 18.93 -5.36
C SER A 96 -1.12 19.04 -6.16
#